data_AF-A0A1Z5JVC8-F1
#
_entry.id   AF-A0A1Z5JVC8-F1
#
_cell.length_a   1.000
_cell.length_b   1.000
_cell.length_c   1.000
_cell.angle_alpha   90.00
_cell.angle_beta   90.00
_cell.angle_gamma   90.00
#
_symmetry.space_group_name_H-M   'P 1'
#
loop_
_entity.id
_entity.type
_entity.pdbx_description
1 polymer ?
#
loop_
_entity_poly.entity_id
_entity_poly.type
_entity_poly.pdbx_seq_one_letter_code
_entity_poly.pdbx_strand_id
1 'polypeptide(L)'
;MTPPPQRTTENHPLLELIPLNELTLPQQAFTNASGLSLYRFLQEPTHLQEFDGMKLLGIGRPNDTVLRLGESSIQNSDIPGKRVYLTIDPHSPSERKCVIYGTTDAAIAETMTFFASLKDDARTSQLVTESYPKEDEPHLRFDFTVLQPEQLARILDANPRRRYRLQTGVWNSTLSVVLATCPYPLQLTLVSTQGEWGDFCFQDEGTRFVQALQERQTPFGSLELTFVKDGMPLSPANLEQLLQLENCLNKLSLSSLEKELAILPFTAKVQALEYVVNACDLPSTAFDGLIIPAKDLELRMFVKPEDNDWGSLAVSFFHRLAELGHLEQLTFSVEDRNWQVRELARDAAARVAEALVGAIGANPRLKFLNIGGTSYCLDWDPYMKLLFRALETHPGMRTLLIRNYPKFEDPYYEWLWKLLNCNRRITVHNAFGFLITDNCCLDRLYALNRFYCGSANLVEEESIESRSCLVAMALAGSALGNFRYTALLLLNHTDVLCGF
;
A
#
# COMPACT_ATOMS: atom_id res chain seq x y z
N MET A 1 -28.80 -18.28 -5.25
CA MET A 1 -28.17 -18.84 -4.03
C MET A 1 -29.00 -18.39 -2.85
N THR A 2 -29.64 -19.32 -2.14
CA THR A 2 -30.35 -19.04 -0.88
C THR A 2 -29.32 -18.67 0.20
N PRO A 3 -29.53 -17.61 0.99
CA PRO A 3 -28.61 -17.28 2.08
C PRO A 3 -28.57 -18.45 3.07
N PRO A 4 -27.39 -18.82 3.59
CA PRO A 4 -27.27 -19.90 4.56
C PRO A 4 -28.15 -19.63 5.78
N PRO A 5 -28.77 -20.68 6.38
CA PRO A 5 -29.63 -20.53 7.55
C PRO A 5 -28.89 -19.80 8.66
N GLN A 6 -29.53 -18.78 9.22
CA GLN A 6 -28.98 -17.98 10.31
C GLN A 6 -28.87 -18.85 11.56
N ARG A 7 -27.65 -19.17 11.99
CA ARG A 7 -27.43 -19.76 13.31
C ARG A 7 -27.75 -18.69 14.36
N THR A 8 -28.70 -18.96 15.25
CA THR A 8 -28.92 -18.14 16.44
C THR A 8 -27.69 -18.23 17.34
N THR A 9 -27.28 -17.11 17.93
CA THR A 9 -26.07 -17.00 18.77
C THR A 9 -26.15 -17.81 20.07
N GLU A 10 -27.31 -18.39 20.39
CA GLU A 10 -27.60 -19.10 21.64
C GLU A 10 -26.75 -20.37 21.86
N ASN A 11 -26.04 -20.88 20.85
CA ASN A 11 -25.20 -22.08 20.96
C ASN A 11 -23.78 -21.89 20.38
N HIS A 12 -23.17 -20.71 20.54
CA HIS A 12 -21.77 -20.55 20.14
C HIS A 12 -20.83 -21.23 21.14
N PRO A 13 -19.90 -22.10 20.71
CA PRO A 13 -19.06 -22.90 21.62
C PRO A 13 -18.12 -22.09 22.51
N LEU A 14 -17.85 -20.83 22.14
CA LEU A 14 -16.93 -19.93 22.86
C LEU A 14 -17.63 -18.93 23.78
N LEU A 15 -18.96 -18.78 23.70
CA LEU A 15 -19.67 -17.68 24.34
C LEU A 15 -20.80 -18.19 25.23
N GLU A 16 -20.93 -17.57 26.38
CA GLU A 16 -22.03 -17.77 27.31
C GLU A 16 -22.75 -16.44 27.52
N LEU A 17 -24.08 -16.45 27.45
CA LEU A 17 -24.89 -15.26 27.75
C LEU A 17 -24.74 -14.89 29.22
N ILE A 18 -24.41 -13.63 29.51
CA ILE A 18 -24.32 -13.14 30.89
C ILE A 18 -25.73 -12.75 31.37
N PRO A 19 -26.24 -13.35 32.46
CA PRO A 19 -27.52 -12.94 33.05
C PRO A 19 -27.53 -11.45 33.44
N LEU A 20 -28.67 -10.77 33.28
CA LEU A 20 -28.79 -9.33 33.54
C LEU A 20 -28.40 -8.93 34.98
N ASN A 21 -28.65 -9.81 35.95
CA ASN A 21 -28.29 -9.61 37.36
C ASN A 21 -26.79 -9.84 37.66
N GLU A 22 -26.03 -10.41 36.73
CA GLU A 22 -24.58 -10.57 36.81
C GLU A 22 -23.81 -9.43 36.11
N LEU A 23 -24.48 -8.62 35.28
CA LEU A 23 -23.85 -7.49 34.60
C LEU A 23 -23.46 -6.38 35.58
N THR A 24 -22.27 -5.81 35.40
CA THR A 24 -21.83 -4.63 36.16
C THR A 24 -22.59 -3.38 35.72
N LEU A 25 -22.59 -2.30 36.54
CA LEU A 25 -23.32 -1.08 36.20
C LEU A 25 -22.93 -0.49 34.82
N PRO A 26 -21.64 -0.41 34.43
CA PRO A 26 -21.26 0.02 33.08
C PRO A 26 -21.80 -0.90 31.98
N GLN A 27 -21.79 -2.22 32.21
CA GLN A 27 -22.28 -3.21 31.25
C GLN A 27 -23.80 -3.14 31.10
N GLN A 28 -24.55 -2.93 32.19
CA GLN A 28 -25.99 -2.69 32.15
C GLN A 28 -26.31 -1.41 31.37
N ALA A 29 -25.58 -0.32 31.61
CA ALA A 29 -25.74 0.92 30.86
C ALA A 29 -25.49 0.72 29.36
N PHE A 30 -24.46 -0.04 29.01
CA PHE A 30 -24.18 -0.43 27.62
C PHE A 30 -25.34 -1.23 27.01
N THR A 31 -25.83 -2.28 27.68
CA THR A 31 -26.94 -3.10 27.18
C THR A 31 -28.21 -2.28 27.01
N ASN A 32 -28.53 -1.39 27.95
CA ASN A 32 -29.69 -0.52 27.87
C ASN A 32 -29.59 0.47 26.69
N ALA A 33 -28.41 1.02 26.43
CA ALA A 33 -28.21 1.98 25.34
C ALA A 33 -28.14 1.29 23.97
N SER A 34 -27.51 0.12 23.88
CA SER A 34 -27.26 -0.59 22.61
C SER A 34 -28.38 -1.54 22.20
N GLY A 35 -29.18 -2.02 23.16
CA GLY A 35 -30.14 -3.12 22.97
C GLY A 35 -29.47 -4.48 22.76
N LEU A 36 -28.15 -4.59 22.98
CA LEU A 36 -27.40 -5.83 22.76
C LEU A 36 -27.27 -6.64 24.06
N SER A 37 -27.55 -7.94 23.94
CA SER A 37 -27.16 -8.92 24.95
C SER A 37 -25.64 -9.01 25.07
N LEU A 38 -25.16 -9.16 26.30
CA LEU A 38 -23.75 -9.33 26.60
C LEU A 38 -23.41 -10.79 26.86
N TYR A 39 -22.29 -11.21 26.28
CA TYR A 39 -21.73 -12.54 26.43
C TYR A 39 -20.39 -12.47 27.15
N ARG A 40 -19.96 -13.56 27.78
CA ARG A 40 -18.58 -13.75 28.25
C ARG A 40 -17.95 -14.93 27.52
N PHE A 41 -16.64 -14.92 27.41
CA PHE A 41 -15.91 -16.06 26.86
C PHE A 41 -15.93 -17.24 27.84
N LEU A 42 -16.28 -18.42 27.34
CA LEU A 42 -16.06 -19.68 28.05
C LEU A 42 -14.57 -20.07 28.09
N GLN A 43 -13.85 -19.67 27.04
CA GLN A 43 -12.41 -19.82 26.89
C GLN A 43 -11.85 -18.60 26.12
N GLU A 44 -10.69 -18.10 26.54
CA GLU A 44 -10.04 -17.00 25.84
C GLU A 44 -9.65 -17.40 24.40
N PRO A 45 -10.14 -16.67 23.38
CA PRO A 45 -9.76 -16.92 22.01
C PRO A 45 -8.28 -16.62 21.79
N THR A 46 -7.71 -17.31 20.82
CA THR A 46 -6.30 -17.23 20.45
C THR A 46 -6.10 -16.71 19.03
N HIS A 47 -7.13 -16.81 18.18
CA HIS A 47 -7.11 -16.39 16.79
C HIS A 47 -8.32 -15.50 16.46
N LEU A 48 -8.17 -14.60 15.49
CA LEU A 48 -9.27 -13.73 15.03
C LEU A 48 -10.38 -14.51 14.30
N GLN A 49 -10.04 -15.64 13.69
CA GLN A 49 -10.95 -16.52 12.96
C GLN A 49 -12.01 -17.15 13.88
N GLU A 50 -11.74 -17.20 15.18
CA GLU A 50 -12.70 -17.68 16.18
C GLU A 50 -13.95 -16.78 16.31
N PHE A 51 -13.90 -15.58 15.74
CA PHE A 51 -15.01 -14.63 15.65
C PHE A 51 -15.76 -14.69 14.31
N ASP A 52 -15.30 -15.50 13.35
CA ASP A 52 -15.89 -15.52 12.01
C ASP A 52 -17.33 -16.05 12.05
N GLY A 53 -18.25 -15.32 11.40
CA GLY A 53 -19.67 -15.64 11.40
C GLY A 53 -20.44 -15.19 12.65
N MET A 54 -19.77 -14.61 13.65
CA MET A 54 -20.46 -13.91 14.74
C MET A 54 -21.12 -12.65 14.20
N LYS A 55 -22.44 -12.56 14.37
CA LYS A 55 -23.21 -11.35 14.05
C LYS A 55 -23.36 -10.51 15.30
N LEU A 56 -23.29 -9.19 15.10
CA LEU A 56 -23.48 -8.11 16.07
C LEU A 56 -23.72 -8.57 17.51
N LEU A 57 -22.65 -8.65 18.30
CA LEU A 57 -22.74 -9.05 19.71
C LEU A 57 -21.80 -8.20 20.57
N GLY A 58 -22.17 -8.05 21.85
CA GLY A 58 -21.32 -7.44 22.86
C GLY A 58 -20.70 -8.51 23.76
N ILE A 59 -19.41 -8.38 24.06
CA ILE A 59 -18.67 -9.26 24.94
C ILE A 59 -18.21 -8.46 26.16
N GLY A 60 -18.76 -8.79 27.33
CA GLY A 60 -18.31 -8.20 28.59
C GLY A 60 -16.97 -8.80 29.02
N ARG A 61 -16.05 -7.95 29.46
CA ARG A 61 -14.75 -8.37 30.01
C ARG A 61 -14.73 -8.17 31.54
N PRO A 62 -13.86 -8.90 32.27
CA PRO A 62 -13.74 -8.76 33.73
C PRO A 62 -13.28 -7.38 34.22
N ASN A 63 -12.66 -6.57 33.36
CA ASN A 63 -12.17 -5.22 33.66
C ASN A 63 -13.22 -4.12 33.34
N ASP A 64 -14.50 -4.46 33.39
CA ASP A 64 -15.64 -3.57 33.11
C ASP A 64 -15.65 -2.93 31.71
N THR A 65 -14.91 -3.48 30.76
CA THR A 65 -15.02 -3.10 29.36
C THR A 65 -16.03 -3.96 28.61
N VAL A 66 -16.52 -3.44 27.49
CA VAL A 66 -17.37 -4.16 26.55
C VAL A 66 -16.75 -4.11 25.17
N LEU A 67 -16.52 -5.27 24.58
CA LEU A 67 -16.06 -5.45 23.22
C LEU A 67 -17.26 -5.72 22.31
N ARG A 68 -17.59 -4.78 21.42
CA ARG A 68 -18.68 -4.89 20.46
C ARG A 68 -18.12 -5.30 19.10
N LEU A 69 -18.56 -6.44 18.60
CA LEU A 69 -18.17 -6.98 17.30
C LEU A 69 -19.29 -6.80 16.27
N GLY A 70 -18.94 -6.50 15.02
CA GLY A 70 -19.86 -6.61 13.89
C GLY A 70 -19.91 -5.40 12.96
N GLU A 71 -20.60 -5.62 11.84
CA GLU A 71 -20.57 -4.76 10.64
C GLU A 71 -21.38 -3.45 10.77
N SER A 72 -22.29 -3.36 11.77
CA SER A 72 -23.18 -2.21 11.90
C SER A 72 -22.74 -1.21 12.99
N SER A 73 -22.48 -0.01 12.49
CA SER A 73 -22.55 1.31 13.16
C SER A 73 -21.40 1.75 14.07
N ILE A 74 -20.34 2.26 13.43
CA ILE A 74 -19.60 3.45 13.91
C ILE A 74 -20.58 4.59 14.27
N GLN A 75 -21.79 4.58 13.68
CA GLN A 75 -22.84 5.58 13.84
C GLN A 75 -23.71 5.49 15.11
N ASN A 76 -23.62 4.43 15.94
CA ASN A 76 -24.36 4.39 17.21
C ASN A 76 -23.58 5.17 18.28
N SER A 77 -23.62 6.48 18.11
CA SER A 77 -22.87 7.46 18.89
C SER A 77 -23.47 7.74 20.28
N ASP A 78 -24.59 7.09 20.63
CA ASP A 78 -25.35 7.36 21.85
C ASP A 78 -25.02 6.40 23.01
N ILE A 79 -24.05 5.49 22.80
CA ILE A 79 -23.56 4.64 23.89
C ILE A 79 -22.58 5.47 24.72
N PRO A 80 -22.89 5.75 26.00
CA PRO A 80 -22.05 6.57 26.86
C PRO A 80 -20.75 5.85 27.21
N GLY A 81 -19.67 6.61 27.36
CA GLY A 81 -18.37 6.11 27.82
C GLY A 81 -17.25 6.28 26.80
N LYS A 82 -16.02 6.10 27.29
CA LYS A 82 -14.83 6.19 26.46
C LYS A 82 -14.78 5.02 25.48
N ARG A 83 -14.24 5.26 24.28
CA ARG A 83 -14.19 4.23 23.24
C ARG A 83 -13.00 4.32 22.29
N VAL A 84 -12.57 3.15 21.82
CA VAL A 84 -11.60 2.99 20.73
C VAL A 84 -12.17 2.03 19.68
N TYR A 85 -11.93 2.37 18.42
CA TYR A 85 -12.33 1.60 17.25
C TYR A 85 -11.13 0.86 16.70
N LEU A 86 -11.32 -0.42 16.41
CA LEU A 86 -10.35 -1.29 15.79
C LEU A 86 -10.98 -1.88 14.53
N THR A 87 -10.33 -1.68 13.39
CA THR A 87 -10.74 -2.31 12.13
C THR A 87 -9.60 -3.19 11.65
N ILE A 88 -9.90 -4.47 11.41
CA ILE A 88 -8.95 -5.43 10.84
C ILE A 88 -9.40 -5.74 9.41
N ASP A 89 -8.49 -5.54 8.47
CA ASP A 89 -8.67 -5.74 7.02
C ASP A 89 -9.79 -4.86 6.40
N PRO A 90 -9.67 -3.52 6.47
CA PRO A 90 -10.71 -2.55 6.04
C PRO A 90 -11.11 -2.61 4.55
N HIS A 91 -10.47 -3.46 3.76
CA HIS A 91 -10.72 -3.63 2.33
C HIS A 91 -10.97 -5.09 1.93
N SER A 92 -11.12 -5.97 2.92
CA SER A 92 -11.43 -7.38 2.70
C SER A 92 -12.92 -7.64 2.89
N PRO A 93 -13.54 -8.58 2.15
CA PRO A 93 -14.84 -9.14 2.51
C PRO A 93 -14.87 -9.76 3.92
N SER A 94 -13.71 -10.02 4.52
CA SER A 94 -13.53 -10.48 5.90
C SER A 94 -13.20 -9.34 6.87
N GLU A 95 -13.58 -8.10 6.58
CA GLU A 95 -13.38 -6.95 7.46
C GLU A 95 -13.97 -7.23 8.84
N ARG A 96 -13.15 -7.08 9.89
CA ARG A 96 -13.59 -7.24 11.29
C ARG A 96 -13.55 -5.89 11.96
N LYS A 97 -14.74 -5.37 12.29
CA LYS A 97 -14.90 -4.14 13.07
C LYS A 97 -15.17 -4.47 14.53
N CYS A 98 -14.44 -3.80 15.40
CA CYS A 98 -14.55 -3.91 16.83
C CYS A 98 -14.57 -2.52 17.46
N VAL A 99 -15.48 -2.31 18.41
CA VAL A 99 -15.48 -1.10 19.26
C VAL A 99 -15.36 -1.54 20.70
N ILE A 100 -14.42 -0.95 21.43
CA ILE A 100 -14.19 -1.26 22.84
C ILE A 100 -14.68 -0.06 23.65
N TYR A 101 -15.64 -0.31 24.54
CA TYR A 101 -16.19 0.67 25.46
C TYR A 101 -15.65 0.43 26.87
N GLY A 102 -15.44 1.50 27.62
CA GLY A 102 -15.02 1.41 29.01
C GLY A 102 -15.12 2.73 29.76
N THR A 103 -14.88 2.67 31.07
CA THR A 103 -14.91 3.83 31.98
C THR A 103 -13.54 4.49 32.10
N THR A 104 -12.45 3.73 31.93
CA THR A 104 -11.07 4.21 32.05
C THR A 104 -10.26 3.82 30.81
N ASP A 105 -9.30 4.65 30.42
CA ASP A 105 -8.45 4.33 29.28
C ASP A 105 -7.57 3.11 29.57
N ALA A 106 -7.09 2.92 30.81
CA ALA A 106 -6.27 1.76 31.16
C ALA A 106 -7.00 0.43 30.90
N ALA A 107 -8.28 0.33 31.28
CA ALA A 107 -9.08 -0.87 31.03
C ALA A 107 -9.33 -1.08 29.52
N ILE A 108 -9.60 0.02 28.79
CA ILE A 108 -9.75 -0.03 27.32
C ILE A 108 -8.45 -0.49 26.65
N ALA A 109 -7.29 0.01 27.10
CA ALA A 109 -5.98 -0.35 26.57
C ALA A 109 -5.67 -1.84 26.80
N GLU A 110 -6.02 -2.39 27.96
CA GLU A 110 -5.90 -3.83 28.24
C GLU A 110 -6.74 -4.67 27.28
N THR A 111 -8.02 -4.32 27.08
CA THR A 111 -8.92 -5.04 26.18
C THR A 111 -8.53 -4.86 24.71
N MET A 112 -8.04 -3.68 24.33
CA MET A 112 -7.46 -3.42 23.01
C MET A 112 -6.24 -4.30 22.78
N THR A 113 -5.34 -4.39 23.76
CA THR A 113 -4.15 -5.24 23.71
C THR A 113 -4.54 -6.68 23.50
N PHE A 114 -5.50 -7.19 24.27
CA PHE A 114 -6.03 -8.54 24.12
C PHE A 114 -6.51 -8.79 22.68
N PHE A 115 -7.43 -7.97 22.17
CA PHE A 115 -8.04 -8.20 20.86
C PHE A 115 -7.05 -8.02 19.70
N ALA A 116 -6.25 -6.95 19.73
CA ALA A 116 -5.27 -6.66 18.68
C ALA A 116 -4.10 -7.66 18.66
N SER A 117 -3.82 -8.34 19.78
CA SER A 117 -2.79 -9.39 19.87
C SER A 117 -3.29 -10.79 19.50
N LEU A 118 -4.56 -10.95 19.12
CA LEU A 118 -5.04 -12.22 18.59
C LEU A 118 -4.31 -12.55 17.29
N LYS A 119 -3.93 -13.83 17.15
CA LYS A 119 -3.23 -14.31 15.97
C LYS A 119 -4.13 -14.22 14.75
N ASP A 120 -3.49 -13.99 13.61
CA ASP A 120 -4.16 -13.91 12.34
C ASP A 120 -3.39 -14.68 11.27
N ASP A 121 -4.06 -15.68 10.69
CA ASP A 121 -3.48 -16.51 9.64
C ASP A 121 -3.41 -15.78 8.29
N ALA A 122 -4.05 -14.60 8.17
CA ALA A 122 -3.97 -13.79 6.97
C ALA A 122 -2.52 -13.33 6.73
N ARG A 123 -1.99 -13.64 5.54
CA ARG A 123 -0.60 -13.30 5.17
C ARG A 123 -0.30 -11.80 5.21
N THR A 124 -1.32 -10.98 4.96
CA THR A 124 -1.22 -9.51 4.88
C THR A 124 -2.47 -8.90 5.49
N SER A 125 -2.56 -8.91 6.83
CA SER A 125 -3.62 -8.19 7.50
C SER A 125 -3.26 -6.73 7.77
N GLN A 126 -4.28 -5.90 7.98
CA GLN A 126 -4.12 -4.51 8.38
C GLN A 126 -4.96 -4.22 9.62
N LEU A 127 -4.33 -3.72 10.68
CA LEU A 127 -5.01 -3.18 11.85
C LEU A 127 -5.04 -1.65 11.76
N VAL A 128 -6.24 -1.10 11.85
CA VAL A 128 -6.51 0.33 11.92
C VAL A 128 -7.00 0.66 13.32
N THR A 129 -6.41 1.67 13.95
CA THR A 129 -6.82 2.15 15.28
C THR A 129 -7.32 3.59 15.19
N GLU A 130 -8.53 3.82 15.70
CA GLU A 130 -9.20 5.11 15.57
C GLU A 130 -9.95 5.45 16.88
N SER A 131 -10.03 6.74 17.24
CA SER A 131 -10.85 7.22 18.35
C SER A 131 -11.54 8.53 17.93
N TYR A 132 -12.81 8.41 17.59
CA TYR A 132 -13.68 9.51 17.15
C TYR A 132 -14.67 9.89 18.27
N PRO A 133 -14.34 10.82 19.17
CA PRO A 133 -15.34 11.42 20.05
C PRO A 133 -16.23 12.36 19.23
N LYS A 134 -17.52 12.48 19.57
CA LYS A 134 -18.33 13.58 19.00
C LYS A 134 -17.70 14.92 19.41
N GLU A 135 -17.88 15.97 18.60
CA GLU A 135 -17.37 17.32 18.89
C GLU A 135 -17.77 17.83 20.29
N ASP A 136 -18.98 17.50 20.73
CA ASP A 136 -19.54 17.87 22.04
C ASP A 136 -19.08 16.96 23.19
N GLU A 137 -18.34 15.88 22.90
CA GLU A 137 -17.94 14.86 23.87
C GLU A 137 -16.42 14.55 23.87
N PRO A 138 -15.52 15.55 23.90
CA PRO A 138 -14.08 15.31 23.81
C PRO A 138 -13.53 14.45 24.96
N HIS A 139 -14.21 14.45 26.11
CA HIS A 139 -13.86 13.65 27.28
C HIS A 139 -14.07 12.13 27.08
N LEU A 140 -14.82 11.72 26.05
CA LEU A 140 -15.01 10.31 25.67
C LEU A 140 -13.90 9.79 24.75
N ARG A 141 -12.94 10.63 24.38
CA ARG A 141 -11.78 10.21 23.59
C ARG A 141 -10.91 9.25 24.39
N PHE A 142 -10.47 8.19 23.73
CA PHE A 142 -9.48 7.28 24.27
C PHE A 142 -8.10 7.93 24.21
N ASP A 143 -7.39 7.95 25.34
CA ASP A 143 -6.05 8.49 25.43
C ASP A 143 -5.00 7.41 25.12
N PHE A 144 -4.39 7.47 23.93
CA PHE A 144 -3.34 6.51 23.54
C PHE A 144 -2.08 6.59 24.41
N THR A 145 -1.87 7.67 25.17
CA THR A 145 -0.69 7.81 26.04
C THR A 145 -0.71 6.83 27.22
N VAL A 146 -1.88 6.26 27.57
CA VAL A 146 -1.99 5.27 28.66
C VAL A 146 -1.51 3.88 28.28
N LEU A 147 -1.35 3.61 26.97
CA LEU A 147 -0.87 2.32 26.50
C LEU A 147 0.53 2.09 27.06
N GLN A 148 0.77 0.92 27.64
CA GLN A 148 2.08 0.58 28.16
C GLN A 148 3.00 0.08 27.04
N PRO A 149 4.32 0.26 27.14
CA PRO A 149 5.28 -0.22 26.15
C PRO A 149 5.13 -1.72 25.85
N GLU A 150 4.93 -2.53 26.89
CA GLU A 150 4.77 -3.98 26.79
C GLU A 150 3.45 -4.39 26.11
N GLN A 151 2.40 -3.55 26.27
CA GLN A 151 1.12 -3.75 25.60
C GLN A 151 1.27 -3.51 24.09
N LEU A 152 1.90 -2.40 23.70
CA LEU A 152 2.16 -2.10 22.30
C LEU A 152 3.09 -3.15 21.67
N ALA A 153 4.19 -3.52 22.35
CA ALA A 153 5.09 -4.56 21.88
C ALA A 153 4.33 -5.87 21.64
N ARG A 154 3.45 -6.29 22.55
CA ARG A 154 2.62 -7.50 22.37
C ARG A 154 1.71 -7.42 21.13
N ILE A 155 1.09 -6.27 20.88
CA ILE A 155 0.24 -6.05 19.69
C ILE A 155 1.04 -6.19 18.39
N LEU A 156 2.28 -5.67 18.39
CA LEU A 156 3.18 -5.73 17.25
C LEU A 156 3.72 -7.17 17.06
N ASP A 157 4.18 -7.79 18.15
CA ASP A 157 4.85 -9.10 18.14
C ASP A 157 3.89 -10.25 17.78
N ALA A 158 2.61 -10.10 18.09
CA ALA A 158 1.60 -11.10 17.80
C ALA A 158 1.45 -11.37 16.29
N ASN A 159 1.62 -10.34 15.46
CA ASN A 159 1.43 -10.44 14.01
C ASN A 159 2.48 -9.62 13.24
N PRO A 160 3.75 -10.07 13.17
CA PRO A 160 4.87 -9.26 12.65
C PRO A 160 4.75 -8.82 11.19
N ARG A 161 3.89 -9.47 10.40
CA ARG A 161 3.66 -9.14 8.98
C ARG A 161 2.46 -8.22 8.74
N ARG A 162 1.72 -7.92 9.80
CA ARG A 162 0.54 -7.05 9.75
C ARG A 162 0.95 -5.62 9.47
N ARG A 163 0.11 -4.90 8.73
CA ARG A 163 0.18 -3.45 8.52
C ARG A 163 -0.53 -2.74 9.65
N TYR A 164 0.06 -1.69 10.18
CA TYR A 164 -0.51 -0.91 11.26
C TYR A 164 -0.81 0.50 10.77
N ARG A 165 -2.07 0.91 10.84
CA ARG A 165 -2.52 2.26 10.46
C ARG A 165 -3.04 2.97 11.70
N LEU A 166 -2.26 3.91 12.20
CA LEU A 166 -2.57 4.68 13.41
C LEU A 166 -3.14 6.04 12.98
N GLN A 167 -4.41 6.31 13.29
CA GLN A 167 -5.08 7.52 12.77
C GLN A 167 -5.28 8.64 13.77
N THR A 168 -5.28 8.34 15.06
CA THR A 168 -5.67 9.34 16.08
C THR A 168 -4.82 9.21 17.32
N GLY A 169 -4.71 10.31 18.06
CA GLY A 169 -4.23 10.33 19.42
C GLY A 169 -2.81 10.89 19.56
N VAL A 170 -2.48 11.24 20.80
CA VAL A 170 -1.13 11.67 21.17
C VAL A 170 -0.34 10.43 21.58
N TRP A 171 0.81 10.24 20.96
CA TRP A 171 1.71 9.12 21.24
C TRP A 171 2.93 9.63 21.98
N ASN A 172 3.12 9.16 23.22
CA ASN A 172 4.25 9.58 24.05
C ASN A 172 5.58 9.04 23.50
N SER A 173 6.68 9.59 24.00
CA SER A 173 8.04 9.23 23.61
C SER A 173 8.40 7.76 23.86
N THR A 174 7.78 7.10 24.83
CA THR A 174 8.10 5.70 25.15
C THR A 174 7.45 4.77 24.12
N LEU A 175 6.21 5.04 23.73
CA LEU A 175 5.52 4.31 22.68
C LEU A 175 6.15 4.52 21.30
N SER A 176 6.62 5.73 21.03
CA SER A 176 7.31 6.03 19.76
C SER A 176 8.62 5.24 19.63
N VAL A 177 9.36 5.05 20.72
CA VAL A 177 10.53 4.16 20.74
C VAL A 177 10.13 2.72 20.43
N VAL A 178 9.08 2.17 21.05
CA VAL A 178 8.63 0.80 20.77
C VAL A 178 8.27 0.60 19.29
N LEU A 179 7.57 1.56 18.67
CA LEU A 179 7.27 1.53 17.23
C LEU A 179 8.57 1.50 16.41
N ALA A 180 9.54 2.36 16.76
CA ALA A 180 10.80 2.50 16.05
C ALA A 180 11.77 1.32 16.27
N THR A 181 11.73 0.59 17.39
CA THR A 181 12.74 -0.43 17.75
C THR A 181 12.28 -1.88 17.56
N CYS A 182 11.15 -2.13 16.89
CA CYS A 182 10.70 -3.50 16.61
C CYS A 182 11.78 -4.31 15.86
N PRO A 183 12.08 -5.56 16.26
CA PRO A 183 13.24 -6.31 15.75
C PRO A 183 13.05 -6.81 14.31
N TYR A 184 11.83 -6.78 13.79
CA TYR A 184 11.46 -7.16 12.42
C TYR A 184 10.98 -5.94 11.61
N PRO A 185 10.96 -6.03 10.27
CA PRO A 185 10.42 -4.98 9.43
C PRO A 185 8.93 -4.74 9.70
N LEU A 186 8.58 -3.50 10.04
CA LEU A 186 7.23 -3.01 10.28
C LEU A 186 6.67 -2.33 9.02
N GLN A 187 5.36 -2.44 8.82
CA GLN A 187 4.62 -1.67 7.83
C GLN A 187 3.69 -0.70 8.58
N LEU A 188 4.13 0.55 8.74
CA LEU A 188 3.49 1.54 9.57
C LEU A 188 2.96 2.70 8.73
N THR A 189 1.66 3.01 8.90
CA THR A 189 1.01 4.20 8.35
C THR A 189 0.57 5.10 9.50
N LEU A 190 1.09 6.33 9.53
CA LEU A 190 0.70 7.38 10.48
C LEU A 190 -0.20 8.35 9.74
N VAL A 191 -1.45 8.49 10.21
CA VAL A 191 -2.46 9.30 9.53
C VAL A 191 -2.86 10.47 10.41
N SER A 192 -2.72 11.67 9.87
CA SER A 192 -3.42 12.87 10.31
C SER A 192 -4.47 13.22 9.25
N THR A 193 -5.72 13.39 9.67
CA THR A 193 -6.82 13.78 8.80
C THR A 193 -7.39 15.10 9.30
N GLN A 194 -7.47 16.11 8.44
CA GLN A 194 -8.11 17.38 8.77
C GLN A 194 -9.57 17.07 9.13
N GLY A 195 -9.86 17.15 10.42
CA GLY A 195 -11.17 16.85 10.97
C GLY A 195 -11.15 17.08 12.48
N GLU A 196 -12.32 17.35 13.06
CA GLU A 196 -12.45 17.66 14.49
C GLU A 196 -12.08 16.50 15.42
N TRP A 197 -11.81 15.33 14.85
CA TRP A 197 -11.63 14.06 15.56
C TRP A 197 -10.24 13.85 16.18
N GLY A 198 -9.33 14.78 15.90
CA GLY A 198 -8.00 14.85 16.47
C GLY A 198 -6.99 13.90 15.81
N ASP A 199 -5.95 14.51 15.28
CA ASP A 199 -4.91 13.84 14.51
C ASP A 199 -4.04 12.89 15.33
N PHE A 200 -3.37 11.97 14.62
CA PHE A 200 -2.17 11.33 15.14
C PHE A 200 -1.07 12.38 15.29
N CYS A 201 -0.46 12.45 16.48
CA CYS A 201 0.76 13.21 16.68
C CYS A 201 1.67 12.55 17.71
N PHE A 202 2.98 12.75 17.54
CA PHE A 202 3.94 12.43 18.58
C PHE A 202 4.01 13.58 19.58
N GLN A 203 4.01 13.26 20.88
CA GLN A 203 4.10 14.24 21.95
C GLN A 203 5.38 15.09 21.88
N ASP A 204 6.46 14.53 21.34
CA ASP A 204 7.77 15.14 21.18
C ASP A 204 8.09 15.45 19.70
N GLU A 205 7.04 15.63 18.89
CA GLU A 205 7.12 15.95 17.45
C GLU A 205 8.00 14.95 16.67
N GLY A 206 8.06 13.70 17.15
CA GLY A 206 8.76 12.59 16.51
C GLY A 206 10.23 12.47 16.87
N THR A 207 10.74 13.27 17.81
CA THR A 207 12.18 13.30 18.14
C THR A 207 12.70 11.92 18.55
N ARG A 208 12.03 11.25 19.49
CA ARG A 208 12.44 9.92 19.97
C ARG A 208 12.20 8.82 18.95
N PHE A 209 11.17 8.97 18.10
CA PHE A 209 10.94 8.05 16.99
C PHE A 209 12.11 8.06 16.01
N VAL A 210 12.52 9.23 15.53
CA VAL A 210 13.61 9.38 14.55
C VAL A 210 14.97 9.00 15.16
N GLN A 211 15.24 9.37 16.41
CA GLN A 211 16.47 8.94 17.11
C GLN A 211 16.55 7.42 17.24
N ALA A 212 15.46 6.78 17.66
CA ALA A 212 15.43 5.32 17.78
C ALA A 212 15.56 4.62 16.41
N LEU A 213 14.99 5.17 15.34
CA LEU A 213 15.22 4.68 13.98
C LEU A 213 16.70 4.77 13.56
N GLN A 214 17.37 5.88 13.89
CA GLN A 214 18.78 6.10 13.58
C GLN A 214 19.71 5.08 14.27
N GLU A 215 19.33 4.60 15.45
CA GLU A 215 20.10 3.60 16.21
C GLU A 215 19.94 2.17 15.69
N ARG A 216 18.94 1.92 14.82
CA ARG A 216 18.66 0.58 14.29
C ARG A 216 19.82 0.05 13.45
N GLN A 217 20.06 -1.25 13.60
CA GLN A 217 20.99 -2.00 12.76
C GLN A 217 20.29 -2.83 11.68
N THR A 218 18.96 -2.95 11.76
CA THR A 218 18.13 -3.69 10.81
C THR A 218 17.15 -2.74 10.12
N PRO A 219 16.79 -3.00 8.86
CA PRO A 219 15.79 -2.20 8.16
C PRO A 219 14.48 -2.14 8.94
N PHE A 220 13.89 -0.95 9.04
CA PHE A 220 12.60 -0.70 9.64
C PHE A 220 11.45 -1.26 8.80
N GLY A 221 11.59 -1.34 7.47
CA GLY A 221 10.50 -1.73 6.58
C GLY A 221 9.89 -0.52 5.88
N SER A 222 8.59 -0.32 6.02
CA SER A 222 7.83 0.71 5.29
C SER A 222 7.19 1.71 6.25
N LEU A 223 7.40 3.00 5.99
CA LEU A 223 6.76 4.10 6.70
C LEU A 223 5.93 4.93 5.73
N GLU A 224 4.67 5.16 6.06
CA GLU A 224 3.76 6.06 5.34
C GLU A 224 3.30 7.17 6.28
N LEU A 225 3.49 8.42 5.88
CA LEU A 225 2.95 9.59 6.56
C LEU A 225 1.86 10.20 5.70
N THR A 226 0.61 9.95 6.09
CA THR A 226 -0.56 10.58 5.49
C THR A 226 -0.96 11.77 6.33
N PHE A 227 -0.93 12.98 5.80
CA PHE A 227 -1.33 14.15 6.54
C PHE A 227 -1.89 15.21 5.62
N VAL A 228 -2.66 16.08 6.24
CA VAL A 228 -3.22 17.29 5.67
C VAL A 228 -2.33 18.47 6.02
N LYS A 229 -2.62 19.64 5.44
CA LYS A 229 -1.86 20.85 5.78
C LYS A 229 -1.88 21.08 7.30
N ASP A 230 -0.71 21.36 7.87
CA ASP A 230 -0.46 21.56 9.31
C ASP A 230 -0.58 20.31 10.21
N GLY A 231 -0.95 19.15 9.67
CA GLY A 231 -1.14 17.89 10.41
C GLY A 231 0.09 16.98 10.47
N MET A 232 1.28 17.50 10.15
CA MET A 232 2.49 16.67 10.06
C MET A 232 2.85 16.07 11.43
N PRO A 233 3.03 14.74 11.55
CA PRO A 233 3.33 14.11 12.83
C PRO A 233 4.77 14.35 13.31
N LEU A 234 5.62 14.90 12.45
CA LEU A 234 7.03 15.21 12.70
C LEU A 234 7.28 16.72 12.59
N SER A 235 8.17 17.25 13.41
CA SER A 235 8.71 18.58 13.17
C SER A 235 9.53 18.63 11.86
N PRO A 236 9.70 19.80 11.23
CA PRO A 236 10.55 19.94 10.04
C PRO A 236 11.97 19.39 10.22
N ALA A 237 12.59 19.66 11.37
CA ALA A 237 13.94 19.16 11.69
C ALA A 237 13.99 17.63 11.80
N ASN A 238 12.97 17.01 12.42
CA ASN A 238 12.89 15.57 12.54
C ASN A 238 12.58 14.91 11.18
N LEU A 239 11.81 15.56 10.31
CA LEU A 239 11.61 15.12 8.93
C LEU A 239 12.92 15.15 8.14
N GLU A 240 13.68 16.24 8.19
CA GLU A 240 15.01 16.32 7.57
C GLU A 240 15.92 15.18 8.02
N GLN A 241 15.99 14.95 9.34
CA GLN A 241 16.79 13.86 9.90
C GLN A 241 16.31 12.48 9.42
N LEU A 242 15.00 12.23 9.36
CA LEU A 242 14.41 10.99 8.85
C LEU A 242 14.85 10.71 7.41
N LEU A 243 14.86 11.74 6.55
CA LEU A 243 15.20 11.61 5.13
C LEU A 243 16.69 11.30 4.90
N GLN A 244 17.55 11.66 5.87
CA GLN A 244 18.98 11.37 5.83
C GLN A 244 19.37 9.98 6.35
N LEU A 245 18.42 9.21 6.91
CA LEU A 245 18.71 7.87 7.44
C LEU A 245 19.05 6.89 6.30
N GLU A 246 20.30 6.44 6.26
CA GLU A 246 20.79 5.48 5.28
C GLU A 246 20.41 4.05 5.64
N ASN A 247 19.87 3.30 4.66
CA ASN A 247 19.54 1.88 4.80
C ASN A 247 18.56 1.53 5.93
N CYS A 248 17.92 2.53 6.54
CA CYS A 248 16.94 2.34 7.62
C CYS A 248 15.55 2.01 7.05
N LEU A 249 15.06 2.79 6.08
CA LEU A 249 13.73 2.61 5.50
C LEU A 249 13.82 1.93 4.13
N ASN A 250 13.07 0.85 3.93
CA ASN A 250 12.94 0.22 2.61
C ASN A 250 12.02 1.05 1.72
N LYS A 251 10.86 1.48 2.27
CA LYS A 251 9.90 2.32 1.57
C LYS A 251 9.49 3.50 2.46
N LEU A 252 9.47 4.69 1.88
CA LEU A 252 8.89 5.89 2.46
C LEU A 252 7.74 6.37 1.58
N SER A 253 6.57 6.59 2.16
CA SER A 253 5.43 7.24 1.51
C SER A 253 5.08 8.54 2.23
N LEU A 254 4.97 9.63 1.48
CA LEU A 254 4.70 10.96 2.04
C LEU A 254 3.56 11.66 1.29
N SER A 255 2.66 12.28 2.05
CA SER A 255 1.72 13.27 1.53
C SER A 255 2.43 14.57 1.14
N SER A 256 1.71 15.45 0.44
CA SER A 256 2.25 16.75 0.04
C SER A 256 2.67 17.57 1.24
N LEU A 257 3.94 17.96 1.24
CA LEU A 257 4.50 18.90 2.19
C LEU A 257 4.22 20.35 1.77
N GLU A 258 4.50 21.27 2.68
CA GLU A 258 4.49 22.70 2.41
C GLU A 258 5.61 23.10 1.45
N LYS A 259 5.45 24.27 0.81
CA LYS A 259 6.31 24.76 -0.27
C LYS A 259 7.80 24.71 0.06
N GLU A 260 8.18 25.09 1.27
CA GLU A 260 9.56 25.15 1.74
C GLU A 260 10.19 23.75 1.86
N LEU A 261 9.38 22.73 2.10
CA LEU A 261 9.80 21.34 2.30
C LEU A 261 9.47 20.45 1.10
N ALA A 262 8.75 20.95 0.09
CA ALA A 262 8.17 20.15 -0.99
C ALA A 262 9.22 19.39 -1.81
N ILE A 263 10.45 19.88 -1.90
CA ILE A 263 11.54 19.22 -2.64
C ILE A 263 12.33 18.21 -1.80
N LEU A 264 12.28 18.35 -0.48
CA LEU A 264 13.14 17.61 0.45
C LEU A 264 12.95 16.07 0.37
N PRO A 265 11.73 15.51 0.23
CA PRO A 265 11.50 14.07 0.11
C PRO A 265 12.30 13.36 -0.97
N PHE A 266 12.58 14.04 -2.08
CA PHE A 266 13.35 13.46 -3.17
C PHE A 266 14.81 13.15 -2.78
N THR A 267 15.33 13.78 -1.72
CA THR A 267 16.67 13.50 -1.18
C THR A 267 16.72 12.31 -0.23
N ALA A 268 15.56 11.66 0.03
CA ALA A 268 15.45 10.53 0.93
C ALA A 268 16.38 9.38 0.53
N LYS A 269 17.16 8.88 1.48
CA LYS A 269 18.09 7.75 1.26
C LYS A 269 17.39 6.40 1.44
N VAL A 270 16.33 6.20 0.66
CA VAL A 270 15.46 5.00 0.71
C VAL A 270 15.52 4.22 -0.60
N GLN A 271 15.18 2.94 -0.57
CA GLN A 271 15.10 2.13 -1.79
C GLN A 271 13.87 2.54 -2.64
N ALA A 272 12.72 2.74 -1.99
CA ALA A 272 11.47 3.12 -2.63
C ALA A 272 10.87 4.40 -2.01
N LEU A 273 10.54 5.38 -2.85
CA LEU A 273 9.88 6.62 -2.47
C LEU A 273 8.52 6.71 -3.18
N GLU A 274 7.45 6.85 -2.40
CA GLU A 274 6.13 7.25 -2.88
C GLU A 274 5.87 8.67 -2.37
N TYR A 275 5.65 9.61 -3.27
CA TYR A 275 5.49 11.00 -2.90
C TYR A 275 4.39 11.69 -3.68
N VAL A 276 3.55 12.40 -2.94
CA VAL A 276 2.50 13.25 -3.47
C VAL A 276 2.98 14.69 -3.38
N VAL A 277 2.92 15.45 -4.48
CA VAL A 277 3.35 16.86 -4.51
C VAL A 277 2.28 17.73 -5.15
N ASN A 278 2.08 18.96 -4.66
CA ASN A 278 1.32 19.95 -5.41
C ASN A 278 2.25 20.66 -6.40
N ALA A 279 1.86 20.71 -7.67
CA ALA A 279 2.65 21.36 -8.72
C ALA A 279 2.90 22.85 -8.42
N CYS A 280 1.93 23.54 -7.80
CA CYS A 280 2.06 24.95 -7.40
C CYS A 280 3.15 25.22 -6.35
N ASP A 281 3.58 24.19 -5.62
CA ASP A 281 4.54 24.32 -4.52
C ASP A 281 5.99 24.17 -5.00
N LEU A 282 6.22 23.83 -6.27
CA LEU A 282 7.55 23.69 -6.86
C LEU A 282 7.75 24.61 -8.06
N PRO A 283 8.86 25.37 -8.15
CA PRO A 283 9.22 26.04 -9.40
C PRO A 283 9.63 25.02 -10.48
N SER A 284 9.52 25.37 -11.76
CA SER A 284 9.90 24.47 -12.86
C SER A 284 11.37 24.07 -12.90
N THR A 285 12.25 24.76 -12.17
CA THR A 285 13.68 24.43 -12.00
C THR A 285 13.97 23.66 -10.72
N ALA A 286 12.95 23.19 -9.99
CA ALA A 286 13.13 22.58 -8.67
C ALA A 286 14.01 21.32 -8.68
N PHE A 287 14.08 20.62 -9.82
CA PHE A 287 14.83 19.37 -9.95
C PHE A 287 16.26 19.57 -10.44
N ASP A 288 16.66 20.80 -10.77
CA ASP A 288 17.99 21.09 -11.31
C ASP A 288 19.07 20.73 -10.28
N GLY A 289 19.93 19.75 -10.63
CA GLY A 289 21.00 19.28 -9.75
C GLY A 289 20.55 18.42 -8.56
N LEU A 290 19.25 18.12 -8.42
CA LEU A 290 18.71 17.34 -7.29
C LEU A 290 19.18 15.88 -7.31
N ILE A 291 19.83 15.40 -6.27
CA ILE A 291 20.16 13.97 -6.18
C ILE A 291 18.93 13.24 -5.65
N ILE A 292 18.43 12.28 -6.43
CA ILE A 292 17.32 11.40 -6.04
C ILE A 292 17.91 10.01 -5.83
N PRO A 293 18.14 9.54 -4.59
CA PRO A 293 18.76 8.24 -4.34
C PRO A 293 17.85 7.04 -4.62
N ALA A 294 16.52 7.24 -4.55
CA ALA A 294 15.54 6.18 -4.68
C ALA A 294 15.53 5.57 -6.08
N LYS A 295 15.57 4.24 -6.14
CA LYS A 295 15.52 3.48 -7.41
C LYS A 295 14.10 3.15 -7.84
N ASP A 296 13.20 3.02 -6.87
CA ASP A 296 11.78 2.80 -7.08
C ASP A 296 11.05 4.10 -6.71
N LEU A 297 10.56 4.82 -7.71
CA LEU A 297 9.97 6.13 -7.52
C LEU A 297 8.51 6.15 -7.97
N GLU A 298 7.62 6.52 -7.07
CA GLU A 298 6.22 6.83 -7.36
C GLU A 298 5.97 8.31 -7.06
N LEU A 299 5.69 9.07 -8.11
CA LEU A 299 5.35 10.49 -8.01
C LEU A 299 3.90 10.71 -8.43
N ARG A 300 3.10 11.29 -7.53
CA ARG A 300 1.75 11.78 -7.81
C ARG A 300 1.75 13.30 -7.74
N MET A 301 1.45 13.96 -8.85
CA MET A 301 1.44 15.41 -8.95
C MET A 301 0.01 15.94 -8.95
N PHE A 302 -0.37 16.67 -7.91
CA PHE A 302 -1.62 17.42 -7.87
C PHE A 302 -1.49 18.75 -8.59
N VAL A 303 -2.34 18.99 -9.58
CA VAL A 303 -2.35 20.20 -10.39
C VAL A 303 -3.65 20.96 -10.12
N LYS A 304 -3.57 22.26 -9.84
CA LYS A 304 -4.75 23.12 -9.75
C LYS A 304 -5.05 23.72 -11.13
N PRO A 305 -6.31 24.11 -11.41
CA PRO A 305 -6.68 24.72 -12.69
C PRO A 305 -5.87 25.98 -13.05
N GLU A 306 -5.35 26.69 -12.05
CA GLU A 306 -4.57 27.92 -12.22
C GLU A 306 -3.07 27.66 -12.49
N ASP A 307 -2.62 26.41 -12.34
CA ASP A 307 -1.20 26.03 -12.44
C ASP A 307 -0.80 25.82 -13.91
N ASN A 308 -0.48 26.90 -14.62
CA ASN A 308 -0.11 26.82 -16.04
C ASN A 308 1.25 26.15 -16.32
N ASP A 309 2.11 25.92 -15.31
CA ASP A 309 3.50 25.48 -15.50
C ASP A 309 3.80 24.04 -15.08
N TRP A 310 2.78 23.24 -14.72
CA TRP A 310 2.99 21.84 -14.30
C TRP A 310 3.72 21.00 -15.36
N GLY A 311 3.48 21.29 -16.66
CA GLY A 311 4.13 20.60 -17.76
C GLY A 311 5.64 20.82 -17.78
N SER A 312 6.10 22.05 -17.52
CA SER A 312 7.53 22.35 -17.44
C SER A 312 8.17 21.71 -16.21
N LEU A 313 7.44 21.66 -15.09
CA LEU A 313 7.88 20.95 -13.88
C LEU A 313 8.07 19.45 -14.13
N ALA A 314 7.10 18.79 -14.78
CA ALA A 314 7.19 17.38 -15.15
C ALA A 314 8.32 17.10 -16.15
N VAL A 315 8.56 18.01 -17.10
CA VAL A 315 9.69 17.94 -18.03
C VAL A 315 11.03 18.04 -17.29
N SER A 316 11.19 19.01 -16.37
CA SER A 316 12.39 19.13 -15.53
C SER A 316 12.63 17.88 -14.69
N PHE A 317 11.58 17.32 -14.09
CA PHE A 317 11.63 16.05 -13.37
C PHE A 317 12.17 14.91 -14.25
N PHE A 318 11.61 14.69 -15.43
CA PHE A 318 12.06 13.60 -16.32
C PHE A 318 13.47 13.83 -16.87
N HIS A 319 13.85 15.06 -17.19
CA HIS A 319 15.24 15.37 -17.55
C HIS A 319 16.19 15.01 -16.42
N ARG A 320 15.83 15.34 -15.18
CA ARG A 320 16.68 14.99 -14.04
C ARG A 320 16.80 13.48 -13.85
N LEU A 321 15.70 12.73 -14.01
CA LEU A 321 15.74 11.27 -13.99
C LEU A 321 16.61 10.68 -15.11
N ALA A 322 16.61 11.31 -16.29
CA ALA A 322 17.47 10.92 -17.40
C ALA A 322 18.96 11.12 -17.06
N GLU A 323 19.32 12.25 -16.44
CA GLU A 323 20.69 12.51 -15.99
C GLU A 323 21.17 11.51 -14.92
N LEU A 324 20.26 11.10 -14.04
CA LEU A 324 20.57 10.21 -12.92
C LEU A 324 20.71 8.74 -13.34
N GLY A 325 19.95 8.27 -14.34
CA GLY A 325 20.17 7.00 -15.05
C GLY A 325 20.13 5.69 -14.24
N HIS A 326 19.63 5.72 -12.99
CA HIS A 326 19.70 4.58 -12.07
C HIS A 326 18.35 4.01 -11.63
N LEU A 327 17.22 4.50 -12.18
CA LEU A 327 15.89 4.02 -11.81
C LEU A 327 15.67 2.56 -12.24
N GLU A 328 14.95 1.83 -11.38
CA GLU A 328 14.47 0.47 -11.63
C GLU A 328 12.95 0.42 -11.78
N GLN A 329 12.22 1.29 -11.09
CA GLN A 329 10.76 1.39 -11.20
C GLN A 329 10.33 2.86 -11.19
N LEU A 330 9.36 3.18 -12.04
CA LEU A 330 8.79 4.52 -12.14
C LEU A 330 7.27 4.43 -12.22
N THR A 331 6.59 5.04 -11.26
CA THR A 331 5.16 5.36 -11.33
C THR A 331 5.02 6.87 -11.40
N PHE A 332 4.26 7.38 -12.36
CA PHE A 332 3.97 8.80 -12.50
C PHE A 332 2.47 8.98 -12.70
N SER A 333 1.84 9.80 -11.86
CA SER A 333 0.45 10.26 -12.02
C SER A 333 0.36 11.78 -11.93
N VAL A 334 -0.62 12.32 -12.64
CA VAL A 334 -1.03 13.73 -12.56
C VAL A 334 -2.52 13.70 -12.26
N GLU A 335 -2.91 14.37 -11.18
CA GLU A 335 -4.27 14.32 -10.64
C GLU A 335 -4.79 15.74 -10.42
N ASP A 336 -6.06 15.98 -10.76
CA ASP A 336 -6.78 17.20 -10.39
C ASP A 336 -7.58 16.92 -9.12
N ARG A 337 -7.34 17.69 -8.06
CA ARG A 337 -8.06 17.57 -6.78
C ARG A 337 -9.57 17.70 -6.92
N ASN A 338 -10.04 18.48 -7.89
CA ASN A 338 -11.46 18.75 -8.09
C ASN A 338 -12.14 17.75 -9.02
N TRP A 339 -11.39 16.79 -9.59
CA TRP A 339 -11.90 15.86 -10.60
C TRP A 339 -12.61 16.55 -11.76
N GLN A 340 -12.32 17.83 -12.00
CA GLN A 340 -12.94 18.56 -13.10
C GLN A 340 -12.15 18.18 -14.34
N VAL A 341 -12.77 17.34 -15.16
CA VAL A 341 -12.22 16.91 -16.45
C VAL A 341 -12.06 18.14 -17.33
N ARG A 342 -10.90 18.79 -17.23
CA ARG A 342 -10.42 19.76 -18.20
C ARG A 342 -9.24 19.10 -18.88
N GLU A 343 -9.29 19.03 -20.21
CA GLU A 343 -8.11 18.72 -21.00
C GLU A 343 -7.04 19.76 -20.61
N LEU A 344 -6.04 19.34 -19.83
CA LEU A 344 -4.84 20.16 -19.66
C LEU A 344 -4.22 20.39 -21.04
N ALA A 345 -3.49 21.50 -21.19
CA ALA A 345 -2.95 21.92 -22.48
C ALA A 345 -2.26 20.75 -23.23
N ARG A 346 -2.80 20.34 -24.39
CA ARG A 346 -2.27 19.24 -25.22
C ARG A 346 -0.78 19.40 -25.51
N ASP A 347 -0.32 20.64 -25.64
CA ASP A 347 1.09 21.00 -25.86
C ASP A 347 2.02 20.63 -24.69
N ALA A 348 1.50 20.59 -23.46
CA ALA A 348 2.25 20.11 -22.30
C ALA A 348 2.44 18.59 -22.39
N ALA A 349 1.40 17.85 -22.77
CA ALA A 349 1.45 16.39 -22.87
C ALA A 349 2.53 15.91 -23.85
N ALA A 350 2.68 16.57 -25.01
CA ALA A 350 3.74 16.25 -25.97
C ALA A 350 5.14 16.38 -25.38
N ARG A 351 5.44 17.53 -24.76
CA ARG A 351 6.75 17.80 -24.14
C ARG A 351 7.05 16.84 -23.00
N VAL A 352 6.05 16.55 -22.17
CA VAL A 352 6.17 15.60 -21.07
C VAL A 352 6.42 14.18 -21.60
N ALA A 353 5.76 13.76 -22.68
CA ALA A 353 5.99 12.47 -23.32
C ALA A 353 7.40 12.33 -23.90
N GLU A 354 7.90 13.36 -24.58
CA GLU A 354 9.28 13.38 -25.10
C GLU A 354 10.31 13.30 -23.97
N ALA A 355 10.11 14.05 -22.89
CA ALA A 355 10.98 14.00 -21.72
C ALA A 355 10.97 12.62 -21.05
N LEU A 356 9.79 12.01 -20.89
CA LEU A 356 9.65 10.64 -20.37
C LEU A 356 10.37 9.61 -21.25
N VAL A 357 10.29 9.72 -22.58
CA VAL A 357 11.04 8.86 -23.51
C VAL A 357 12.55 9.00 -23.31
N GLY A 358 13.04 10.23 -23.11
CA GLY A 358 14.43 10.49 -22.75
C GLY A 358 14.83 9.80 -21.44
N ALA A 359 13.99 9.92 -20.40
CA ALA A 359 14.20 9.26 -19.12
C ALA A 359 14.23 7.74 -19.25
N ILE A 360 13.30 7.13 -20.00
CA ILE A 360 13.29 5.69 -20.29
C ILE A 360 14.62 5.28 -20.94
N GLY A 361 15.04 5.97 -22.01
CA GLY A 361 16.26 5.63 -22.74
C GLY A 361 17.54 5.72 -21.89
N ALA A 362 17.58 6.67 -20.95
CA ALA A 362 18.74 6.88 -20.08
C ALA A 362 18.78 5.97 -18.84
N ASN A 363 17.70 5.24 -18.53
CA ASN A 363 17.59 4.36 -17.37
C ASN A 363 17.55 2.88 -17.79
N PRO A 364 18.67 2.26 -18.21
CA PRO A 364 18.68 0.90 -18.78
C PRO A 364 18.23 -0.20 -17.79
N ARG A 365 18.19 0.12 -16.49
CA ARG A 365 17.74 -0.77 -15.42
C ARG A 365 16.24 -0.68 -15.14
N LEU A 366 15.52 0.23 -15.80
CA LEU A 366 14.07 0.39 -15.62
C LEU A 366 13.34 -0.89 -16.05
N LYS A 367 12.71 -1.55 -15.08
CA LYS A 367 11.95 -2.80 -15.21
C LYS A 367 10.44 -2.57 -15.23
N PHE A 368 9.99 -1.53 -14.54
CA PHE A 368 8.57 -1.24 -14.36
C PHE A 368 8.28 0.23 -14.67
N LEU A 369 7.28 0.48 -15.49
CA LEU A 369 6.77 1.81 -15.78
C LEU A 369 5.25 1.81 -15.60
N ASN A 370 4.73 2.71 -14.76
CA ASN A 370 3.31 2.93 -14.58
C ASN A 370 2.95 4.39 -14.83
N ILE A 371 2.14 4.61 -15.87
CA ILE A 371 1.58 5.90 -16.25
C ILE A 371 0.05 5.84 -16.31
N GLY A 372 -0.56 4.78 -15.76
CA GLY A 372 -2.01 4.60 -15.78
C GLY A 372 -2.78 5.62 -14.94
N GLY A 373 -2.12 6.23 -13.95
CA GLY A 373 -2.75 7.18 -13.02
C GLY A 373 -3.01 8.60 -13.57
N THR A 374 -2.38 9.02 -14.68
CA THR A 374 -2.40 10.44 -15.15
C THR A 374 -3.61 10.87 -15.98
N SER A 375 -4.42 9.92 -16.39
CA SER A 375 -5.22 9.94 -17.62
C SER A 375 -6.48 10.80 -17.57
N TYR A 376 -6.81 11.37 -16.42
CA TYR A 376 -7.82 12.43 -16.34
C TYR A 376 -7.24 13.80 -16.73
N CYS A 377 -5.94 13.96 -16.54
CA CYS A 377 -5.21 15.22 -16.70
C CYS A 377 -4.36 15.22 -17.98
N LEU A 378 -3.77 14.07 -18.33
CA LEU A 378 -2.85 13.92 -19.44
C LEU A 378 -3.33 12.78 -20.34
N ASP A 379 -3.79 13.13 -21.54
CA ASP A 379 -4.11 12.17 -22.59
C ASP A 379 -2.81 11.62 -23.20
N TRP A 380 -2.52 10.36 -22.88
CA TRP A 380 -1.35 9.67 -23.41
C TRP A 380 -1.60 9.03 -24.78
N ASP A 381 -2.84 8.88 -25.21
CA ASP A 381 -3.21 8.05 -26.36
C ASP A 381 -2.47 8.49 -27.64
N PRO A 382 -2.36 9.81 -27.97
CA PRO A 382 -1.58 10.29 -29.12
C PRO A 382 -0.08 9.96 -29.06
N TYR A 383 0.47 9.73 -27.86
CA TYR A 383 1.90 9.54 -27.61
C TYR A 383 2.28 8.08 -27.33
N MET A 384 1.30 7.17 -27.23
CA MET A 384 1.54 5.74 -26.97
C MET A 384 2.48 5.10 -28.00
N LYS A 385 2.36 5.46 -29.28
CA LYS A 385 3.27 4.98 -30.34
C LYS A 385 4.72 5.36 -30.08
N LEU A 386 4.96 6.59 -29.61
CA LEU A 386 6.28 7.09 -29.29
C LEU A 386 6.88 6.33 -28.09
N LEU A 387 6.09 6.15 -27.04
CA LEU A 387 6.49 5.41 -25.84
C LEU A 387 6.80 3.94 -26.16
N PHE A 388 5.93 3.26 -26.92
CA PHE A 388 6.18 1.87 -27.32
C PHE A 388 7.47 1.73 -28.12
N ARG A 389 7.75 2.66 -29.04
CA ARG A 389 9.01 2.65 -29.80
C ARG A 389 10.25 2.76 -28.89
N ALA A 390 10.18 3.55 -27.82
CA ALA A 390 11.29 3.64 -26.85
C ALA A 390 11.48 2.32 -26.07
N LEU A 391 10.41 1.57 -25.85
CA LEU A 391 10.41 0.31 -25.10
C LEU A 391 10.76 -0.92 -25.95
N GLU A 392 10.60 -0.85 -27.27
CA GLU A 392 10.92 -1.92 -28.24
C GLU A 392 12.35 -2.46 -28.07
N THR A 393 13.31 -1.61 -27.70
CA THR A 393 14.73 -1.97 -27.53
C THR A 393 15.22 -1.87 -26.08
N HIS A 394 14.33 -1.55 -25.13
CA HIS A 394 14.74 -1.31 -23.75
C HIS A 394 15.18 -2.61 -23.05
N PRO A 395 16.44 -2.73 -22.58
CA PRO A 395 17.00 -4.00 -22.10
C PRO A 395 16.40 -4.46 -20.77
N GLY A 396 16.08 -3.50 -19.90
CA GLY A 396 15.56 -3.75 -18.56
C GLY A 396 14.05 -3.95 -18.47
N MET A 397 13.28 -3.48 -19.46
CA MET A 397 11.83 -3.29 -19.28
C MET A 397 11.10 -4.65 -19.19
N ARG A 398 10.20 -4.78 -18.23
CA ARG A 398 9.41 -5.99 -17.98
C ARG A 398 7.91 -5.71 -17.91
N THR A 399 7.51 -4.58 -17.34
CA THR A 399 6.08 -4.30 -17.15
C THR A 399 5.78 -2.85 -17.45
N LEU A 400 4.77 -2.65 -18.29
CA LEU A 400 4.17 -1.35 -18.57
C LEU A 400 2.71 -1.37 -18.08
N LEU A 401 2.36 -0.45 -17.18
CA LEU A 401 0.97 -0.16 -16.79
C LEU A 401 0.51 1.13 -17.46
N ILE A 402 -0.52 1.04 -18.27
CA ILE A 402 -1.24 2.19 -18.86
C ILE A 402 -2.70 2.15 -18.39
N ARG A 403 -3.49 3.22 -18.53
CA ARG A 403 -4.89 3.16 -18.08
C ARG A 403 -5.73 2.28 -18.98
N ASN A 404 -5.80 2.69 -20.23
CA ASN A 404 -6.57 2.07 -21.28
C ASN A 404 -5.66 1.94 -22.49
N TYR A 405 -5.95 0.97 -23.35
CA TYR A 405 -5.30 0.90 -24.64
C TYR A 405 -5.90 1.95 -25.58
N PRO A 406 -5.08 2.70 -26.36
CA PRO A 406 -5.54 3.72 -27.31
C PRO A 406 -6.21 3.07 -28.53
N LYS A 407 -7.41 2.50 -28.34
CA LYS A 407 -8.12 1.77 -29.40
C LYS A 407 -8.56 2.66 -30.55
N PHE A 408 -8.67 3.96 -30.34
CA PHE A 408 -9.04 4.88 -31.40
C PHE A 408 -7.88 5.09 -32.38
N GLU A 409 -6.67 5.25 -31.84
CA GLU A 409 -5.44 5.47 -32.60
C GLU A 409 -4.83 4.18 -33.15
N ASP A 410 -5.03 3.06 -32.43
CA ASP A 410 -4.54 1.73 -32.81
C ASP A 410 -5.61 0.64 -32.63
N PRO A 411 -6.68 0.64 -33.45
CA PRO A 411 -7.81 -0.29 -33.31
C PRO A 411 -7.43 -1.76 -33.49
N TYR A 412 -6.32 -2.03 -34.17
CA TYR A 412 -5.85 -3.39 -34.50
C TYR A 412 -4.65 -3.84 -33.65
N TYR A 413 -4.28 -3.07 -32.63
CA TYR A 413 -3.15 -3.35 -31.75
C TYR A 413 -1.80 -3.51 -32.47
N GLU A 414 -1.60 -2.86 -33.62
CA GLU A 414 -0.36 -2.97 -34.40
C GLU A 414 0.85 -2.48 -33.61
N TRP A 415 0.68 -1.43 -32.81
CA TRP A 415 1.77 -0.85 -32.03
C TRP A 415 2.17 -1.78 -30.90
N LEU A 416 1.19 -2.33 -30.16
CA LEU A 416 1.45 -3.31 -29.11
C LEU A 416 2.05 -4.59 -29.66
N TRP A 417 1.51 -5.10 -30.77
CA TRP A 417 2.05 -6.27 -31.43
C TRP A 417 3.52 -6.07 -31.81
N LYS A 418 3.88 -4.90 -32.36
CA LYS A 418 5.27 -4.55 -32.69
C LYS A 418 6.15 -4.49 -31.45
N LEU A 419 5.71 -3.82 -30.39
CA LEU A 419 6.41 -3.76 -29.09
C LEU A 419 6.74 -5.16 -28.57
N LEU A 420 5.76 -6.05 -28.52
CA LEU A 420 5.92 -7.40 -28.00
C LEU A 420 6.82 -8.30 -28.86
N ASN A 421 6.90 -8.04 -30.18
CA ASN A 421 7.83 -8.77 -31.04
C ASN A 421 9.28 -8.31 -30.88
N CYS A 422 9.49 -7.00 -30.68
CA CYS A 422 10.82 -6.43 -30.48
C CYS A 422 11.34 -6.66 -29.07
N ASN A 423 10.48 -6.52 -28.05
CA ASN A 423 10.80 -6.75 -26.66
C ASN A 423 10.01 -7.92 -26.10
N ARG A 424 10.59 -9.13 -26.16
CA ARG A 424 9.91 -10.36 -25.71
C ARG A 424 9.77 -10.47 -24.20
N ARG A 425 10.39 -9.58 -23.42
CA ARG A 425 10.39 -9.62 -21.96
C ARG A 425 9.32 -8.71 -21.33
N ILE A 426 8.66 -7.88 -22.14
CA ILE A 426 7.68 -6.91 -21.64
C ILE A 426 6.26 -7.49 -21.61
N THR A 427 5.50 -7.14 -20.57
CA THR A 427 4.05 -7.28 -20.49
C THR A 427 3.38 -5.92 -20.35
N VAL A 428 2.23 -5.77 -20.99
CA VAL A 428 1.46 -4.52 -20.93
C VAL A 428 0.12 -4.77 -20.27
N HIS A 429 -0.18 -4.03 -19.21
CA HIS A 429 -1.41 -4.16 -18.45
C HIS A 429 -2.14 -2.82 -18.37
N ASN A 430 -3.44 -2.89 -18.08
CA ASN A 430 -4.26 -1.72 -17.80
C ASN A 430 -4.09 -1.25 -16.33
N ALA A 431 -4.76 -0.17 -15.94
CA ALA A 431 -4.67 0.40 -14.58
C ALA A 431 -5.20 -0.55 -13.49
N PHE A 432 -5.98 -1.57 -13.86
CA PHE A 432 -6.49 -2.59 -12.95
C PHE A 432 -5.57 -3.83 -12.86
N GLY A 433 -4.42 -3.81 -13.53
CA GLY A 433 -3.47 -4.92 -13.58
C GLY A 433 -3.85 -6.04 -14.56
N PHE A 434 -4.95 -5.91 -15.31
CA PHE A 434 -5.31 -6.89 -16.33
C PHE A 434 -4.43 -6.74 -17.57
N LEU A 435 -3.99 -7.86 -18.11
CA LEU A 435 -3.21 -7.91 -19.34
C LEU A 435 -4.01 -7.31 -20.50
N ILE A 436 -3.39 -6.41 -21.27
CA ILE A 436 -4.01 -5.84 -22.46
C ILE A 436 -3.88 -6.85 -23.60
N THR A 437 -5.03 -7.28 -24.14
CA THR A 437 -5.10 -8.31 -25.17
C THR A 437 -6.28 -8.10 -26.12
N ASP A 438 -6.18 -8.72 -27.29
CA ASP A 438 -7.25 -8.87 -28.29
C ASP A 438 -7.98 -10.22 -28.15
N ASN A 439 -7.68 -10.98 -27.08
CA ASN A 439 -8.17 -12.34 -26.82
C ASN A 439 -7.85 -13.34 -27.95
N CYS A 440 -6.86 -13.07 -28.81
CA CYS A 440 -6.48 -13.99 -29.87
C CYS A 440 -4.98 -13.95 -30.22
N CYS A 441 -4.52 -12.97 -30.99
CA CYS A 441 -3.17 -12.90 -31.51
C CYS A 441 -2.17 -12.46 -30.43
N LEU A 442 -2.56 -11.50 -29.60
CA LEU A 442 -1.72 -11.00 -28.50
C LEU A 442 -1.53 -12.06 -27.42
N ASP A 443 -2.57 -12.81 -27.05
CA ASP A 443 -2.45 -13.91 -26.07
C ASP A 443 -1.45 -14.97 -26.53
N ARG A 444 -1.50 -15.35 -27.81
CA ARG A 444 -0.54 -16.28 -28.40
C ARG A 444 0.87 -15.70 -28.40
N LEU A 445 1.03 -14.41 -28.65
CA LEU A 445 2.32 -13.74 -28.64
C LEU A 445 2.90 -13.66 -27.22
N TYR A 446 2.09 -13.33 -26.21
CA TYR A 446 2.49 -13.38 -24.81
C TYR A 446 2.88 -14.78 -24.37
N ALA A 447 2.11 -15.80 -24.76
CA ALA A 447 2.44 -17.20 -24.44
C ALA A 447 3.78 -17.61 -25.07
N LEU A 448 4.01 -17.25 -26.34
CA LEU A 448 5.27 -17.49 -27.03
C LEU A 448 6.45 -16.75 -26.35
N ASN A 449 6.25 -15.49 -25.98
CA ASN A 449 7.26 -14.68 -25.30
C ASN A 449 7.60 -15.22 -23.91
N ARG A 450 6.59 -15.65 -23.14
CA ARG A 450 6.78 -16.31 -21.83
C ARG A 450 7.57 -17.59 -21.99
N PHE A 451 7.23 -18.40 -23.00
CA PHE A 451 7.93 -19.64 -23.29
C PHE A 451 9.38 -19.39 -23.70
N TYR A 452 9.62 -18.41 -24.58
CA TYR A 452 10.95 -17.98 -24.99
C TYR A 452 11.81 -17.55 -23.80
N CYS A 453 11.28 -16.68 -22.93
CA CYS A 453 12.01 -16.19 -21.76
C CYS A 453 12.26 -17.32 -20.75
N GLY A 454 11.26 -18.17 -20.48
CA GLY A 454 11.43 -19.32 -19.60
C GLY A 454 12.52 -20.27 -20.07
N SER A 455 12.55 -20.60 -21.37
CA SER A 455 13.62 -21.43 -21.95
C SER A 455 15.00 -20.77 -21.86
N ALA A 456 15.10 -19.46 -22.09
CA ALA A 456 16.36 -18.74 -21.95
C ALA A 456 16.88 -18.75 -20.49
N ASN A 457 15.99 -18.52 -19.52
CA ASN A 457 16.36 -18.49 -18.09
C ASN A 457 16.84 -19.87 -17.59
N LEU A 458 16.30 -20.97 -18.13
CA LEU A 458 16.80 -22.33 -17.82
C LEU A 458 18.27 -22.51 -18.18
N VAL A 459 18.80 -21.75 -19.16
CA VAL A 459 20.23 -21.81 -19.51
C VAL A 459 21.08 -21.09 -18.46
N GLU A 460 20.54 -20.01 -17.87
CA GLU A 460 21.28 -19.14 -16.95
C GLU A 460 21.24 -19.63 -15.49
N GLU A 461 20.11 -20.21 -15.06
CA GLU A 461 19.82 -20.43 -13.63
C GLU A 461 19.93 -21.89 -13.18
N GLU A 462 19.84 -22.87 -14.09
CA GLU A 462 19.70 -24.29 -13.73
C GLU A 462 20.96 -25.13 -13.97
N SER A 463 21.12 -26.17 -13.14
CA SER A 463 22.16 -27.19 -13.36
C SER A 463 21.88 -27.98 -14.64
N ILE A 464 22.92 -28.57 -15.26
CA ILE A 464 22.78 -29.35 -16.50
C ILE A 464 21.79 -30.51 -16.33
N GLU A 465 21.80 -31.19 -15.18
CA GLU A 465 20.91 -32.32 -14.87
C GLU A 465 19.45 -31.86 -14.74
N SER A 466 19.20 -30.81 -13.95
CA SER A 466 17.87 -30.20 -13.80
C SER A 466 17.33 -29.74 -15.15
N ARG A 467 18.18 -29.06 -15.94
CA ARG A 467 17.85 -28.52 -17.26
C ARG A 467 17.45 -29.63 -18.23
N SER A 468 18.15 -30.76 -18.23
CA SER A 468 17.80 -31.93 -19.05
C SER A 468 16.39 -32.45 -18.75
N CYS A 469 16.07 -32.60 -17.47
CA CYS A 469 14.74 -33.04 -17.04
C CYS A 469 13.66 -32.02 -17.41
N LEU A 470 13.91 -30.72 -17.15
CA LEU A 470 12.97 -29.63 -17.45
C LEU A 470 12.71 -29.49 -18.95
N VAL A 471 13.74 -29.61 -19.79
CA VAL A 471 13.61 -29.59 -21.25
C VAL A 471 12.78 -30.79 -21.73
N ALA A 472 13.05 -32.00 -21.22
CA ALA A 472 12.27 -33.18 -21.56
C ALA A 472 10.80 -33.04 -21.15
N MET A 473 10.52 -32.53 -19.95
CA MET A 473 9.15 -32.25 -19.50
C MET A 473 8.47 -31.17 -20.35
N ALA A 474 9.18 -30.11 -20.73
CA ALA A 474 8.64 -29.05 -21.56
C ALA A 474 8.33 -29.55 -22.99
N LEU A 475 9.17 -30.42 -23.56
CA LEU A 475 8.97 -31.10 -24.85
C LEU A 475 7.76 -32.03 -24.82
N ALA A 476 7.62 -32.84 -23.77
CA ALA A 476 6.51 -33.78 -23.61
C ALA A 476 5.19 -33.09 -23.20
N GLY A 477 5.26 -31.92 -22.58
CA GLY A 477 4.13 -31.13 -22.13
C GLY A 477 3.85 -29.93 -23.04
N SER A 478 4.23 -28.74 -22.58
CA SER A 478 3.83 -27.46 -23.19
C SER A 478 4.21 -27.26 -24.66
N ALA A 479 5.30 -27.89 -25.14
CA ALA A 479 5.75 -27.80 -26.52
C ALA A 479 5.19 -28.91 -27.42
N LEU A 480 4.55 -29.94 -26.85
CA LEU A 480 4.01 -31.05 -27.63
C LEU A 480 2.94 -30.54 -28.61
N GLY A 481 3.15 -30.78 -29.90
CA GLY A 481 2.25 -30.32 -30.95
C GLY A 481 2.37 -28.83 -31.32
N ASN A 482 3.30 -28.08 -30.71
CA ASN A 482 3.58 -26.69 -31.07
C ASN A 482 4.99 -26.56 -31.63
N PHE A 483 5.09 -26.59 -32.97
CA PHE A 483 6.36 -26.53 -33.69
C PHE A 483 7.24 -25.35 -33.26
N ARG A 484 6.67 -24.17 -32.97
CA ARG A 484 7.45 -23.00 -32.55
C ARG A 484 8.09 -23.20 -31.18
N TYR A 485 7.34 -23.78 -30.25
CA TYR A 485 7.84 -24.05 -28.89
C TYR A 485 8.89 -25.16 -28.92
N THR A 486 8.66 -26.22 -29.69
CA THR A 486 9.66 -27.27 -29.90
C THR A 486 10.93 -26.68 -30.49
N ALA A 487 10.84 -25.93 -31.58
CA ALA A 487 12.00 -25.33 -32.24
C ALA A 487 12.78 -24.40 -31.30
N LEU A 488 12.10 -23.59 -30.48
CA LEU A 488 12.75 -22.71 -29.50
C LEU A 488 13.48 -23.49 -28.40
N LEU A 489 12.86 -24.52 -27.82
CA LEU A 489 13.54 -25.37 -26.82
C LEU A 489 14.77 -26.04 -27.41
N LEU A 490 14.62 -26.64 -28.60
CA LEU A 490 15.73 -27.32 -29.27
C LEU A 490 16.88 -26.34 -29.56
N LEU A 491 16.57 -25.12 -30.01
CA LEU A 491 17.56 -24.08 -30.29
C LEU A 491 18.33 -23.66 -29.03
N ASN A 492 17.62 -23.42 -27.92
CA ASN A 492 18.23 -22.93 -26.69
C ASN A 492 18.97 -24.03 -25.89
N HIS A 493 18.63 -25.30 -26.11
CA HIS A 493 19.13 -26.43 -25.32
C HIS A 493 19.73 -27.55 -26.19
N THR A 494 20.31 -27.20 -27.34
CA THR A 494 20.96 -28.19 -28.23
C THR A 494 22.10 -28.93 -27.50
N ASP A 495 22.83 -28.23 -26.63
CA ASP A 495 23.92 -28.79 -25.83
C ASP A 495 23.46 -29.94 -24.92
N VAL A 496 22.31 -29.79 -24.28
CA VAL A 496 21.68 -30.81 -23.44
C VAL A 496 21.28 -32.05 -24.25
N LEU A 497 20.82 -31.85 -25.48
CA LEU A 497 20.34 -32.94 -26.33
C LEU A 497 21.47 -33.71 -27.01
N CYS A 498 22.64 -33.09 -27.17
CA CYS A 498 23.82 -33.71 -27.77
C CYS A 498 24.83 -34.25 -26.73
N GLY A 499 24.60 -34.03 -25.44
CA GLY A 499 25.47 -34.48 -24.34
C GLY A 499 25.16 -35.89 -23.82
N PHE A 500 24.14 -36.55 -24.37
CA PHE A 500 23.86 -37.99 -24.22
C PHE A 500 24.46 -38.74 -25.41
#